data_AF-A0A922YWX1-F1
#
_entry.id   AF-A0A922YWX1-F1
#
_cell.length_a   1.000
_cell.length_b   1.000
_cell.length_c   1.000
_cell.angle_alpha   90.00
_cell.angle_beta   90.00
_cell.angle_gamma   90.00
#
_symmetry.space_group_name_H-M   'P 1'
#
loop_
_entity.id
_entity.type
_entity.pdbx_description
1 polymer ?
#
loop_
_entity_poly.entity_id
_entity_poly.type
_entity_poly.pdbx_seq_one_letter_code
_entity_poly.pdbx_strand_id
1 'polypeptide(L)'
;MKSKGIPHQYACFQCRKCFKRPQFPGAFNRFMTSEQQKGQADTAEQFEDHREYKCPDCGGQAFFMGTDFKTPKRTDVKAWQEAQVFIESGKVYYRGVQ
;
A
#
# COMPACT_ATOMS: atom_id res chain seq x y z
N MET A 1 -10.06 -1.37 -1.28
CA MET A 1 -9.35 -2.65 -1.10
C MET A 1 -8.06 -2.64 -1.90
N LYS A 2 -6.96 -3.08 -1.28
CA LYS A 2 -5.67 -3.30 -1.92
C LYS A 2 -5.82 -4.25 -3.13
N SER A 3 -5.46 -3.81 -4.33
CA SER A 3 -5.55 -4.67 -5.54
C SER A 3 -4.51 -5.79 -5.46
N LYS A 4 -4.81 -7.02 -5.87
CA LYS A 4 -3.86 -8.15 -5.85
C LYS A 4 -2.81 -8.06 -6.97
N GLY A 5 -1.58 -8.51 -6.68
CA GLY A 5 -0.53 -8.69 -7.69
C GLY A 5 0.11 -7.41 -8.24
N ILE A 6 -0.23 -6.22 -7.72
CA ILE A 6 0.31 -4.93 -8.14
C ILE A 6 1.02 -4.27 -6.95
N PRO A 7 2.28 -3.81 -7.09
CA PRO A 7 2.95 -3.12 -5.99
C PRO A 7 2.13 -1.94 -5.44
N HIS A 8 1.88 -1.95 -4.14
CA HIS A 8 1.08 -0.92 -3.48
C HIS A 8 1.92 0.32 -3.21
N GLN A 9 1.32 1.49 -3.39
CA GLN A 9 1.97 2.76 -3.08
C GLN A 9 1.73 3.12 -1.62
N TYR A 10 2.83 3.44 -0.93
CA TYR A 10 2.82 3.93 0.43
C TYR A 10 3.49 5.29 0.51
N ALA A 11 3.06 6.10 1.48
CA ALA A 11 3.69 7.37 1.79
C ALA A 11 3.97 7.49 3.28
N CYS A 12 5.11 8.12 3.59
CA CYS A 12 5.44 8.54 4.94
C CYS A 12 5.33 10.06 5.04
N PHE A 13 4.45 10.55 5.90
CA PHE A 13 4.22 11.98 6.10
C PHE A 13 5.33 12.67 6.91
N GLN A 14 6.08 11.91 7.72
CA GLN A 14 7.18 12.44 8.51
C GLN A 14 8.39 12.83 7.65
N CYS A 15 8.78 11.99 6.69
CA CYS A 15 9.89 12.28 5.77
C CYS A 15 9.44 12.76 4.38
N ARG A 16 8.12 12.75 4.12
CA ARG A 16 7.47 13.16 2.87
C ARG A 16 8.02 12.41 1.66
N LYS A 17 8.01 11.08 1.76
CA LYS A 17 8.51 10.15 0.74
C LYS A 17 7.43 9.15 0.37
N CYS A 18 7.35 8.83 -0.92
CA CYS A 18 6.58 7.72 -1.44
C CYS A 18 7.47 6.58 -1.88
N PHE A 19 6.97 5.36 -1.73
CA PHE A 19 7.62 4.16 -2.20
C PHE A 19 6.59 3.09 -2.53
N LYS A 20 6.96 2.15 -3.40
CA LYS A 20 6.14 0.98 -3.71
C LYS A 20 6.60 -0.20 -2.86
N ARG A 21 5.65 -1.02 -2.40
CA ARG A 21 5.92 -2.30 -1.75
C ARG A 21 5.41 -3.42 -2.65
N PRO A 22 6.25 -4.42 -3.00
CA PRO A 22 5.76 -5.62 -3.65
C PRO A 22 4.83 -6.36 -2.67
N GLN A 23 3.76 -6.93 -3.21
CA GLN A 23 2.93 -7.85 -2.46
C GLN A 23 3.59 -9.22 -2.38
N PHE A 24 3.28 -9.97 -1.34
CA PHE A 24 3.55 -11.38 -1.29
C PHE A 24 2.31 -12.15 -1.75
N PRO A 25 2.21 -12.64 -3.01
CA PRO A 25 1.00 -13.30 -3.51
C PRO A 25 0.85 -14.76 -3.04
N GLY A 26 1.69 -15.22 -2.11
CA GLY A 26 1.81 -16.63 -1.74
C GLY A 26 2.77 -17.40 -2.65
N ALA A 27 3.14 -18.61 -2.24
CA ALA A 27 3.98 -19.50 -3.05
C ALA A 27 3.11 -20.27 -4.07
N PHE A 28 3.54 -20.28 -5.32
CA PHE A 28 2.93 -21.10 -6.36
C PHE A 28 3.91 -22.14 -6.86
N ASN A 29 3.47 -23.40 -6.90
CA ASN A 29 4.22 -24.51 -7.45
C ASN A 29 3.28 -25.36 -8.32
N ARG A 30 3.76 -25.79 -9.49
CA ARG A 30 3.05 -26.69 -10.42
C ARG A 30 2.60 -28.02 -9.79
N PHE A 31 3.26 -28.45 -8.71
CA PHE A 31 2.94 -29.69 -8.00
C PHE A 31 1.86 -29.52 -6.92
N MET A 32 1.39 -28.30 -6.65
CA MET A 32 0.30 -28.05 -5.70
C MET A 32 -1.08 -28.22 -6.34
N THR A 33 -2.05 -28.67 -5.55
CA THR A 33 -3.46 -28.74 -5.98
C THR A 33 -4.08 -27.35 -6.04
N SER A 34 -5.16 -27.18 -6.82
CA SER A 34 -5.90 -25.91 -6.90
C SER A 34 -6.41 -25.43 -5.54
N GLU A 35 -6.82 -26.35 -4.67
CA GLU A 35 -7.26 -26.05 -3.30
C GLU A 35 -6.11 -25.50 -2.45
N GLN A 36 -4.93 -26.13 -2.52
CA GLN A 36 -3.74 -25.67 -1.81
C GLN A 36 -3.28 -24.29 -2.31
N GLN A 37 -3.30 -24.06 -3.63
CA GLN A 37 -2.96 -22.76 -4.21
C GLN A 37 -3.93 -21.67 -3.74
N LYS A 38 -5.25 -21.96 -3.73
CA LYS A 38 -6.26 -21.03 -3.23
C LYS A 38 -6.06 -20.71 -1.75
N GLY A 39 -5.87 -21.73 -0.91
CA GLY A 39 -5.65 -21.52 0.53
C GLY A 39 -4.41 -20.67 0.83
N GLN A 40 -3.31 -20.87 0.09
CA GLN A 40 -2.12 -20.01 0.19
C GLN A 40 -2.40 -18.57 -0.23
N ALA A 41 -3.11 -18.36 -1.34
CA ALA A 41 -3.44 -17.03 -1.83
C ALA A 41 -4.36 -16.26 -0.86
N ASP A 42 -5.36 -16.93 -0.28
CA ASP A 42 -6.28 -16.35 0.69
C ASP A 42 -5.55 -15.97 1.99
N THR A 43 -4.64 -16.85 2.46
CA THR A 43 -3.79 -16.56 3.64
C THR A 43 -2.89 -15.36 3.39
N ALA A 44 -2.28 -15.29 2.21
CA ALA A 44 -1.39 -14.20 1.84
C ALA A 44 -2.14 -12.86 1.70
N GLU A 45 -3.37 -12.87 1.18
CA GLU A 45 -4.24 -11.69 1.13
C GLU A 45 -4.58 -11.15 2.53
N GLN A 46 -5.00 -12.03 3.44
CA GLN A 46 -5.31 -11.64 4.82
C GLN A 46 -4.08 -11.03 5.53
N PHE A 47 -2.91 -11.62 5.31
CA PHE A 47 -1.66 -11.09 5.82
C PHE A 47 -1.36 -9.69 5.27
N GLU A 48 -1.48 -9.49 3.96
CA GLU A 48 -1.22 -8.19 3.32
C GLU A 48 -2.23 -7.10 3.70
N ASP A 49 -3.49 -7.46 3.97
CA ASP A 49 -4.52 -6.49 4.37
C ASP A 49 -4.19 -5.86 5.72
N HIS A 50 -3.85 -6.68 6.72
CA HIS A 50 -3.51 -6.25 8.08
C HIS A 50 -2.06 -5.76 8.25
N ARG A 51 -1.24 -5.84 7.20
CA ARG A 51 0.16 -5.46 7.30
C ARG A 51 0.34 -3.95 7.43
N GLU A 52 0.88 -3.54 8.56
CA GLU A 52 1.38 -2.18 8.78
C GLU A 52 2.82 -2.04 8.25
N TYR A 53 3.10 -0.89 7.63
CA TYR A 53 4.38 -0.65 6.99
C TYR A 53 5.11 0.53 7.64
N LYS A 54 6.42 0.35 7.82
CA LYS A 54 7.34 1.42 8.21
C LYS A 54 8.05 2.00 6.99
N CYS A 55 8.36 3.28 7.09
CA CYS A 55 9.21 3.99 6.15
C CYS A 55 10.63 3.37 6.17
N PRO A 56 11.20 3.02 5.02
CA PRO A 56 12.57 2.48 4.96
C PRO A 56 13.65 3.51 5.33
N ASP A 57 13.36 4.81 5.23
CA ASP A 57 14.35 5.86 5.47
C ASP A 57 14.35 6.35 6.93
N CYS A 58 13.16 6.66 7.48
CA CYS A 58 13.06 7.24 8.82
C CYS A 58 12.44 6.30 9.87
N GLY A 59 11.99 5.11 9.47
CA GLY A 59 11.32 4.15 10.38
C GLY A 59 9.92 4.55 10.84
N GLY A 60 9.42 5.75 10.50
CA GLY A 60 8.08 6.22 10.85
C GLY A 60 6.96 5.45 10.13
N GLN A 61 5.72 5.66 10.57
CA GLN A 61 4.55 5.01 9.97
C GLN A 61 4.40 5.38 8.49
N ALA A 62 4.06 4.39 7.66
CA ALA A 62 3.72 4.59 6.27
C ALA A 62 2.27 4.18 6.02
N PHE A 63 1.57 4.99 5.24
CA PHE A 63 0.16 4.83 4.93
C PHE A 63 -0.03 4.43 3.48
N PHE A 64 -0.99 3.56 3.24
CA PHE A 64 -1.35 3.14 1.90
C PHE A 64 -2.10 4.27 1.19
N MET A 65 -1.61 4.67 0.02
CA MET A 65 -2.14 5.84 -0.70
C MET A 65 -3.12 5.50 -1.81
N GLY A 66 -3.21 4.24 -2.24
CA GLY A 66 -3.97 3.85 -3.42
C GLY A 66 -3.12 3.79 -4.69
N THR A 67 -3.74 3.47 -5.81
CA THR A 67 -3.03 3.27 -7.09
C THR A 67 -2.75 4.56 -7.83
N ASP A 68 -3.60 5.58 -7.65
CA ASP A 68 -3.61 6.79 -8.47
C ASP A 68 -3.00 8.01 -7.76
N PHE A 69 -2.45 7.80 -6.56
CA PHE A 69 -1.81 8.88 -5.81
C PHE A 69 -0.67 9.51 -6.62
N LYS A 70 -0.69 10.83 -6.71
CA LYS A 70 0.39 11.62 -7.32
C LYS A 70 1.24 12.20 -6.21
N THR A 71 2.46 11.69 -6.07
CA THR A 71 3.39 12.15 -5.04
C THR A 71 3.67 13.65 -5.20
N PRO A 72 3.33 14.47 -4.20
CA PRO A 72 3.68 15.89 -4.20
C PRO A 72 5.20 16.08 -4.12
N LYS A 73 5.67 17.28 -4.46
CA LYS A 73 7.07 17.65 -4.21
C LYS A 73 7.34 17.59 -2.70
N ARG A 74 8.50 17.10 -2.29
CA ARG A 74 8.87 16.97 -0.86
C ARG A 74 8.81 18.29 -0.08
N THR A 75 9.09 19.40 -0.76
CA THR A 75 9.08 20.75 -0.20
C THR A 75 7.67 21.33 -0.05
N ASP A 76 6.67 20.76 -0.72
CA ASP A 76 5.28 21.26 -0.71
C ASP A 76 4.53 20.79 0.54
N VAL A 77 4.81 21.44 1.66
CA VAL A 77 4.24 21.07 2.98
C VAL A 77 2.71 21.03 2.95
N LYS A 78 2.09 21.97 2.24
CA LYS A 78 0.64 22.10 2.18
C LYS A 78 0.01 20.90 1.48
N ALA A 79 0.51 20.51 0.31
CA ALA A 79 0.01 19.34 -0.40
C ALA A 79 0.18 18.04 0.39
N TRP A 80 1.28 17.91 1.15
CA TRP A 80 1.50 16.76 2.04
C TRP A 80 0.51 16.72 3.21
N GLN A 81 0.17 17.88 3.78
CA GLN A 81 -0.82 17.98 4.86
C GLN A 81 -2.23 17.65 4.36
N GLU A 82 -2.61 18.13 3.17
CA GLU A 82 -3.90 17.79 2.54
C GLU A 82 -4.00 16.27 2.28
N ALA A 83 -2.93 15.67 1.76
CA ALA A 83 -2.88 14.22 1.57
C ALA A 83 -2.98 13.44 2.90
N GLN A 84 -2.36 13.94 3.97
CA GLN A 84 -2.46 13.33 5.29
C GLN A 84 -3.90 13.36 5.81
N VAL A 85 -4.56 14.51 5.79
CA VAL A 85 -5.95 14.67 6.23
C VAL A 85 -6.89 13.78 5.39
N PHE A 86 -6.65 13.69 4.08
CA PHE A 86 -7.43 12.83 3.20
C PHE A 86 -7.34 11.35 3.60
N ILE A 87 -6.14 10.84 3.86
CA ILE A 87 -5.94 9.45 4.28
C ILE A 87 -6.47 9.20 5.69
N GLU A 88 -6.26 10.13 6.62
CA GLU A 88 -6.79 10.06 7.99
C GLU A 88 -8.32 10.06 8.02
N SER A 89 -8.98 10.66 7.02
CA SER A 89 -10.43 10.57 6.85
C SER A 89 -10.94 9.18 6.39
N GLY A 90 -10.03 8.21 6.19
CA GLY A 90 -10.33 6.86 5.72
C GLY A 90 -10.48 6.75 4.20
N LYS A 91 -10.22 7.83 3.45
CA LYS A 91 -10.25 7.84 1.99
C LYS A 91 -8.91 7.42 1.40
N VAL A 92 -8.92 6.95 0.15
CA VAL A 92 -7.73 6.45 -0.57
C VAL A 92 -7.80 6.87 -2.04
N TYR A 93 -6.66 7.18 -2.66
CA TYR A 93 -6.60 7.65 -4.05
C TYR A 93 -6.77 6.49 -5.04
N TYR A 94 -8.02 6.24 -5.42
CA TYR A 94 -8.42 5.36 -6.50
C TYR A 94 -9.16 6.14 -7.59
N ARG A 95 -9.27 5.55 -8.79
CA ARG A 95 -9.95 6.16 -9.95
C ARG A 95 -11.29 6.77 -9.55
N GLY A 96 -11.43 8.08 -9.78
CA GLY A 96 -12.69 8.81 -9.57
C GLY A 96 -12.84 9.49 -8.20
N VAL A 97 -11.87 9.39 -7.30
CA VAL A 97 -11.87 10.13 -6.03
C VAL A 97 -10.88 11.30 -6.16
N GLN A 98 -11.41 12.50 -6.43
CA GLN A 98 -10.69 13.78 -6.33
C GLN A 98 -10.93 14.39 -4.95
#